data_AF-A0A1V5ZW42-F1
#
_entry.id   AF-A0A1V5ZW42-F1
#
_cell.length_a   1.000
_cell.length_b   1.000
_cell.length_c   1.000
_cell.angle_alpha   90.00
_cell.angle_beta   90.00
_cell.angle_gamma   90.00
#
_symmetry.space_group_name_H-M   'P 1'
#
loop_
_entity.id
_entity.type
_entity.pdbx_description
1 polymer ?
#
loop_
_entity_poly.entity_id
_entity_poly.type
_entity_poly.pdbx_seq_one_letter_code
_entity_poly.pdbx_strand_id
1 'polypeptide(L)'
;MNEKYNITTIKSHAVNISKNILMKFDEVVLSIKGNTDDFIDFKITQHGYVFTTLCFDRFSINSISELSYFMAILQTFAKNQLTKKPYRINNALSLQRDKVEDEEVLVLSCENKKQQDISKVGTQHLLNILNKFYNKFLLTCHTEQIS
;
A
#
# COMPACT_ATOMS: atom_id res chain seq x y z
N MET A 1 -4.44 29.36 12.63
CA MET A 1 -3.32 28.64 12.00
C MET A 1 -3.66 28.43 10.53
N ASN A 2 -2.92 29.05 9.61
CA ASN A 2 -3.10 28.85 8.16
C ASN A 2 -1.87 28.09 7.64
N GLU A 3 -2.04 26.82 7.31
CA GLU A 3 -0.97 25.97 6.76
C GLU A 3 -1.28 25.59 5.32
N LYS A 4 -0.28 25.68 4.46
CA LYS A 4 -0.34 25.17 3.09
C LYS A 4 0.65 24.04 2.93
N TYR A 5 0.13 22.89 2.49
CA TYR A 5 0.89 21.69 2.19
C TYR A 5 1.14 21.63 0.68
N ASN A 6 2.39 21.44 0.29
CA ASN A 6 2.75 21.16 -1.10
C ASN A 6 3.63 19.91 -1.16
N ILE A 7 3.24 18.96 -2.01
CA ILE A 7 4.03 17.75 -2.31
C ILE A 7 4.53 17.91 -3.74
N THR A 8 5.86 17.92 -3.90
CA THR A 8 6.49 17.99 -5.22
C THR A 8 7.19 16.67 -5.52
N THR A 9 6.79 16.00 -6.59
CA THR A 9 7.46 14.78 -7.07
C THR A 9 8.81 15.14 -7.67
N ILE A 10 9.86 14.49 -7.16
CA ILE A 10 11.21 14.57 -7.71
C ILE A 10 11.39 13.51 -8.80
N LYS A 11 11.05 12.26 -8.47
CA LYS A 11 11.28 11.11 -9.34
C LYS A 11 10.32 9.97 -9.02
N SER A 12 9.83 9.30 -10.06
CA SER A 12 9.06 8.06 -9.92
C SER A 12 9.96 6.83 -9.97
N HIS A 13 9.67 5.87 -9.11
CA HIS A 13 10.40 4.60 -8.99
C HIS A 13 9.46 3.42 -9.21
N ALA A 14 10.05 2.32 -9.70
CA ALA A 14 9.33 1.07 -9.96
C ALA A 14 10.22 -0.12 -9.57
N VAL A 15 9.69 -1.05 -8.78
CA VAL A 15 10.41 -2.22 -8.27
C VAL A 15 9.59 -3.47 -8.52
N ASN A 16 10.17 -4.42 -9.25
CA ASN A 16 9.59 -5.75 -9.45
C ASN A 16 9.76 -6.56 -8.16
N ILE A 17 8.65 -6.92 -7.51
CA ILE A 17 8.64 -7.79 -6.33
C ILE A 17 8.65 -9.26 -6.75
N SER A 18 7.87 -9.59 -7.78
CA SER A 18 7.87 -10.90 -8.42
C SER A 18 7.50 -10.77 -9.90
N LYS A 19 7.43 -11.88 -10.63
CA LYS A 19 7.06 -11.90 -12.06
C LYS A 19 5.75 -11.14 -12.35
N ASN A 20 4.80 -11.16 -11.41
CA ASN A 20 3.45 -10.63 -11.60
C ASN A 20 3.10 -9.52 -10.59
N ILE A 21 4.08 -8.99 -9.86
CA ILE A 21 3.87 -7.96 -8.83
C ILE A 21 4.91 -6.85 -8.99
N LEU A 22 4.43 -5.65 -9.31
CA LEU A 22 5.24 -4.44 -9.46
C LEU A 22 4.78 -3.39 -8.45
N MET A 23 5.71 -2.83 -7.68
CA MET A 23 5.43 -1.68 -6.83
C MET A 23 5.94 -0.40 -7.49
N LYS A 24 5.14 0.66 -7.48
CA LYS A 24 5.53 2.01 -7.88
C LYS A 24 5.35 2.98 -6.71
N PHE A 25 6.30 3.88 -6.58
CA PHE A 25 6.30 4.93 -5.56
C PHE A 25 7.07 6.14 -6.05
N ASP A 26 6.76 7.29 -5.50
CA ASP A 26 7.37 8.55 -5.87
C ASP A 26 8.31 9.04 -4.76
N GLU A 27 9.47 9.52 -5.15
CA GLU A 27 10.35 10.33 -4.31
C GLU A 27 9.85 11.77 -4.36
N VAL A 28 9.65 12.38 -3.19
CA VAL A 28 8.98 13.67 -3.06
C VAL A 28 9.69 14.59 -2.07
N VAL A 29 9.45 15.89 -2.23
CA VAL A 29 9.66 16.88 -1.17
C VAL A 29 8.29 17.38 -0.70
N LEU A 30 7.99 17.15 0.58
CA LEU A 30 6.89 17.78 1.29
C LEU A 30 7.36 19.16 1.79
N SER A 31 6.63 20.21 1.47
CA SER A 31 6.84 21.55 1.99
C SER A 31 5.60 22.01 2.75
N ILE A 32 5.78 22.36 4.03
CA ILE A 32 4.75 22.98 4.87
C ILE A 32 5.13 24.44 5.04
N LYS A 33 4.21 25.34 4.71
CA LYS A 33 4.36 26.78 4.98
C LYS A 33 3.19 27.25 5.81
N GLY A 34 3.45 28.05 6.84
CA GLY A 34 2.38 28.59 7.65
C GLY A 34 2.82 29.69 8.59
N ASN A 35 1.85 30.15 9.37
CA ASN A 35 2.02 31.14 10.43
C ASN A 35 1.45 30.57 11.73
N THR A 36 2.22 30.71 12.81
CA THR A 36 1.77 30.52 14.19
C THR A 36 1.83 31.86 14.93
N ASP A 37 1.34 31.87 16.16
CA ASP A 37 1.40 33.07 17.02
C ASP A 37 2.87 33.44 17.37
N ASP A 38 3.76 32.44 17.37
CA ASP A 38 5.18 32.59 17.71
C ASP A 38 6.10 32.72 16.48
N PHE A 39 5.65 32.29 15.29
CA PHE A 39 6.48 32.23 14.08
C PHE A 39 5.69 32.68 12.84
N ILE A 40 6.20 33.72 12.19
CA ILE A 40 5.70 34.24 10.91
C ILE A 40 6.51 33.60 9.76
N ASP A 41 5.82 33.13 8.73
CA ASP A 41 6.35 32.55 7.49
C ASP A 41 7.29 31.34 7.67
N PHE A 42 7.00 30.46 8.62
CA PHE A 42 7.82 29.25 8.79
C PHE A 42 7.70 28.34 7.56
N LYS A 43 8.82 27.70 7.19
CA LYS A 43 8.90 26.71 6.11
C LYS A 43 9.61 25.46 6.58
N ILE A 44 8.90 24.34 6.58
CA ILE A 44 9.47 23.02 6.85
C ILE A 44 9.49 22.23 5.55
N THR A 45 10.63 21.63 5.23
CA THR A 45 10.77 20.73 4.07
C THR A 45 11.23 19.37 4.52
N GLN A 46 10.52 18.33 4.08
CA GLN A 46 10.85 16.94 4.35
C GLN A 46 10.98 16.16 3.05
N HIS A 47 12.09 15.46 2.89
CA HIS A 47 12.28 14.52 1.80
C HIS A 47 11.71 13.15 2.19
N GLY A 48 11.07 12.45 1.25
CA GLY A 48 10.61 11.09 1.52
C GLY A 48 10.01 10.41 0.30
N TYR A 49 9.31 9.31 0.56
CA TYR A 49 8.70 8.48 -0.48
C TYR A 49 7.19 8.40 -0.25
N VAL A 50 6.42 8.41 -1.32
CA VAL A 50 4.96 8.25 -1.29
C VAL A 50 4.58 7.03 -2.12
N PHE A 51 3.78 6.15 -1.56
CA PHE A 51 3.24 5.01 -2.29
C PHE A 51 2.30 5.49 -3.40
N THR A 52 2.49 4.96 -4.61
CA THR A 52 1.62 5.27 -5.75
C THR A 52 0.72 4.10 -6.08
N THR A 53 1.31 2.92 -6.32
CA THR A 53 0.52 1.73 -6.68
C THR A 53 1.27 0.42 -6.47
N LEU A 54 0.53 -0.65 -6.17
CA LEU A 54 0.97 -2.03 -6.23
C LEU A 54 0.18 -2.71 -7.34
N CYS A 55 0.84 -2.98 -8.46
CA CYS A 55 0.25 -3.56 -9.65
C CYS A 55 0.37 -5.09 -9.63
N PHE A 56 -0.72 -5.74 -10.01
CA PHE A 56 -0.80 -7.16 -10.35
C PHE A 56 -1.24 -7.29 -11.82
N ASP A 57 -1.21 -8.49 -12.38
CA ASP A 57 -1.49 -8.73 -13.81
C ASP A 57 -2.81 -8.11 -14.32
N ARG A 58 -3.84 -8.03 -13.48
CA ARG A 58 -5.19 -7.58 -13.89
C ARG A 58 -5.83 -6.54 -12.99
N PHE A 59 -5.13 -6.05 -11.97
CA PHE A 59 -5.67 -5.06 -11.05
C PHE A 59 -4.54 -4.33 -10.33
N SER A 60 -4.87 -3.25 -9.64
CA SER A 60 -3.91 -2.54 -8.81
C SER A 60 -4.52 -2.10 -7.48
N ILE A 61 -3.65 -1.96 -6.49
CA ILE A 61 -3.92 -1.30 -5.22
C ILE A 61 -3.35 0.11 -5.35
N ASN A 62 -4.19 1.14 -5.24
CA ASN A 62 -3.84 2.52 -5.62
C ASN A 62 -3.82 3.50 -4.44
N SER A 63 -4.01 3.00 -3.21
CA SER A 63 -3.88 3.82 -2.01
C SER A 63 -3.08 3.12 -0.92
N ILE A 64 -2.43 3.91 -0.07
CA ILE A 64 -1.67 3.42 1.07
C ILE A 64 -2.58 2.68 2.08
N SER A 65 -3.84 3.11 2.20
CA SER A 65 -4.84 2.48 3.07
C SER A 65 -5.24 1.09 2.58
N GLU A 66 -5.51 0.93 1.28
CA GLU A 66 -5.75 -0.39 0.69
C GLU A 66 -4.51 -1.30 0.79
N LEU A 67 -3.30 -0.74 0.61
CA LEU A 67 -2.05 -1.49 0.80
C LEU A 67 -1.91 -1.98 2.25
N SER A 68 -2.19 -1.12 3.23
CA SER A 68 -2.16 -1.48 4.65
C SER A 68 -3.15 -2.60 4.97
N TYR A 69 -4.38 -2.50 4.45
CA TYR A 69 -5.39 -3.54 4.61
C TYR A 69 -4.99 -4.87 3.94
N PHE A 70 -4.41 -4.80 2.73
CA PHE A 70 -3.84 -5.96 2.04
C PHE A 70 -2.74 -6.62 2.87
N MET A 71 -1.78 -5.84 3.38
CA MET A 71 -0.71 -6.34 4.25
C MET A 71 -1.27 -6.97 5.53
N ALA A 72 -2.32 -6.42 6.13
CA ALA A 72 -2.97 -7.00 7.30
C ALA A 72 -3.54 -8.39 7.01
N ILE A 73 -4.20 -8.59 5.87
CA ILE A 73 -4.71 -9.90 5.46
C ILE A 73 -3.57 -10.89 5.21
N LEU A 74 -2.51 -10.47 4.52
CA LEU A 74 -1.31 -11.30 4.34
C LEU A 74 -0.74 -11.75 5.69
N GLN A 75 -0.65 -10.83 6.66
CA GLN A 75 -0.17 -11.11 8.00
C GLN A 75 -1.06 -12.09 8.76
N THR A 76 -2.38 -11.93 8.68
CA THR A 76 -3.37 -12.83 9.28
C THR A 76 -3.32 -14.22 8.65
N PHE A 77 -3.16 -14.31 7.33
CA PHE A 77 -2.99 -15.58 6.62
C PHE A 77 -1.69 -16.29 7.04
N ALA A 78 -0.56 -15.58 7.05
CA ALA A 78 0.73 -16.15 7.49
C ALA A 78 0.67 -16.72 8.92
N LYS A 79 -0.15 -16.11 9.80
CA LYS A 79 -0.40 -16.55 11.18
C LYS A 79 -1.49 -17.61 11.33
N ASN A 80 -2.07 -18.13 10.24
CA ASN A 80 -3.22 -19.05 10.25
C ASN A 80 -4.49 -18.49 10.92
N GLN A 81 -4.58 -17.17 11.09
CA GLN A 81 -5.68 -16.48 11.80
C GLN A 81 -6.83 -16.08 10.87
N LEU A 82 -6.77 -16.48 9.59
CA LEU A 82 -7.82 -16.17 8.62
C LEU A 82 -9.01 -17.11 8.83
N THR A 83 -10.15 -16.56 9.26
CA THR A 83 -11.31 -17.31 9.79
C THR A 83 -12.36 -17.72 8.75
N LYS A 84 -12.14 -17.42 7.46
CA LYS A 84 -13.05 -17.59 6.31
C LYS A 84 -14.19 -16.57 6.22
N LYS A 85 -13.91 -15.53 5.44
CA LYS A 85 -14.79 -14.81 4.52
C LYS A 85 -13.88 -14.37 3.35
N PRO A 86 -14.38 -14.04 2.16
CA PRO A 86 -13.58 -13.22 1.26
C PRO A 86 -13.33 -11.86 1.96
N TYR A 87 -12.06 -11.49 2.12
CA TYR A 87 -11.63 -10.21 2.68
C TYR A 87 -11.48 -9.23 1.53
N ARG A 88 -12.34 -8.20 1.47
CA ARG A 88 -12.36 -7.24 0.37
C ARG A 88 -11.33 -6.13 0.61
N ILE A 89 -10.41 -5.95 -0.32
CA ILE A 89 -9.48 -4.80 -0.31
C ILE A 89 -10.18 -3.57 -0.85
N ASN A 90 -10.89 -3.73 -1.97
CA ASN A 90 -11.71 -2.70 -2.59
C ASN A 90 -12.86 -3.35 -3.37
N ASN A 91 -13.57 -2.57 -4.18
CA ASN A 91 -14.72 -3.04 -4.95
C ASN A 91 -14.37 -4.12 -5.98
N ALA A 92 -13.15 -4.11 -6.51
CA ALA A 92 -12.69 -5.06 -7.52
C ALA A 92 -11.92 -6.24 -6.91
N LEU A 93 -11.25 -6.06 -5.78
CA LEU A 93 -10.28 -7.02 -5.24
C LEU A 93 -10.71 -7.64 -3.92
N SER A 94 -10.64 -8.97 -3.83
CA SER A 94 -10.83 -9.71 -2.59
C SER A 94 -9.84 -10.87 -2.46
N LEU A 95 -9.60 -11.30 -1.21
CA LEU A 95 -8.75 -12.43 -0.88
C LEU A 95 -9.51 -13.48 -0.09
N GLN A 96 -9.23 -14.75 -0.34
CA GLN A 96 -9.80 -15.86 0.43
C GLN A 96 -8.76 -16.93 0.66
N ARG A 97 -8.86 -17.64 1.79
CA ARG A 97 -8.03 -18.83 2.05
C ARG A 97 -8.72 -20.04 1.47
N ASP A 98 -8.01 -20.73 0.60
CA ASP A 98 -8.42 -21.99 0.01
C ASP A 98 -7.51 -23.13 0.50
N LYS A 99 -8.08 -24.32 0.59
CA LYS A 99 -7.33 -25.54 0.86
C LYS A 99 -7.22 -26.28 -0.47
N VAL A 100 -6.03 -26.23 -1.04
CA VAL A 100 -5.66 -27.10 -2.16
C VAL A 100 -5.03 -28.35 -1.54
N GLU A 101 -5.08 -29.50 -2.21
CA GLU A 101 -4.57 -30.77 -1.67
C GLU A 101 -3.20 -30.58 -0.99
N ASP A 102 -3.12 -31.00 0.28
CA ASP A 102 -1.96 -30.90 1.19
C ASP A 102 -1.39 -29.50 1.50
N GLU A 103 -1.96 -28.39 1.00
CA GLU A 103 -1.46 -27.03 1.24
C GLU A 103 -2.54 -25.95 1.42
N GLU A 104 -2.20 -24.90 2.18
CA GLU A 104 -3.04 -23.71 2.28
C GLU A 104 -2.49 -22.58 1.41
N VAL A 105 -3.37 -22.03 0.57
CA VAL A 105 -3.05 -20.93 -0.34
C VAL A 105 -4.00 -19.76 -0.11
N LEU A 106 -3.47 -18.56 -0.28
CA LEU A 106 -4.25 -17.35 -0.32
C LEU A 106 -4.60 -17.06 -1.78
N VAL A 107 -5.89 -17.07 -2.08
CA VAL A 107 -6.42 -16.84 -3.42
C VAL A 107 -6.77 -15.37 -3.58
N LEU A 108 -6.13 -14.74 -4.55
CA LEU A 108 -6.37 -13.38 -4.97
C LEU A 108 -7.43 -13.37 -6.08
N SER A 109 -8.54 -12.70 -5.84
CA SER A 109 -9.69 -12.69 -6.76
C SER A 109 -10.04 -11.26 -7.17
N CYS A 110 -10.18 -11.04 -8.48
CA CYS A 110 -10.65 -9.79 -9.05
C CYS A 110 -12.06 -10.00 -9.63
N GLU A 111 -13.06 -9.24 -9.18
CA GLU A 111 -14.46 -9.35 -9.61
C GLU A 111 -14.97 -10.81 -9.57
N ASN A 112 -14.67 -11.53 -8.48
CA ASN A 112 -14.99 -12.95 -8.26
C ASN A 112 -14.29 -13.94 -9.21
N LYS A 113 -13.34 -13.49 -10.04
CA LYS A 113 -12.48 -14.35 -10.86
C LYS A 113 -11.12 -14.54 -10.18
N LYS A 114 -10.76 -15.79 -9.91
CA LYS A 114 -9.43 -16.18 -9.42
C LYS A 114 -8.34 -15.67 -10.36
N GLN A 115 -7.36 -14.95 -9.81
CA GLN A 115 -6.23 -14.40 -10.57
C GLN A 115 -4.92 -15.11 -10.22
N GLN A 116 -4.67 -15.31 -8.93
CA GLN A 116 -3.39 -15.83 -8.45
C GLN A 116 -3.57 -16.59 -7.13
N ASP A 117 -2.83 -17.68 -6.98
CA ASP A 117 -2.61 -18.33 -5.69
C ASP A 117 -1.28 -17.89 -5.11
N ILE A 118 -1.28 -17.58 -3.82
CA ILE A 118 -0.09 -17.19 -3.07
C ILE A 118 0.07 -18.20 -1.95
N SER A 119 1.10 -19.04 -2.04
CA SER A 119 1.42 -20.00 -0.98
C SER A 119 1.76 -19.28 0.33
N LYS A 120 1.77 -20.00 1.44
CA LYS A 120 2.16 -19.44 2.74
C LYS A 120 3.58 -18.85 2.73
N VAL A 121 4.52 -19.55 2.09
CA VAL A 121 5.90 -19.07 1.91
C VAL A 121 5.93 -17.81 1.05
N GLY A 122 5.18 -17.80 -0.06
CA GLY A 122 5.05 -16.63 -0.94
C GLY A 122 4.46 -15.43 -0.21
N THR A 123 3.47 -15.65 0.66
CA THR A 123 2.85 -14.61 1.49
C THR A 123 3.86 -14.00 2.45
N GLN A 124 4.64 -14.82 3.17
CA GLN A 124 5.65 -14.31 4.09
C GLN A 124 6.74 -13.51 3.37
N HIS A 125 7.17 -13.98 2.20
CA HIS A 125 8.15 -13.28 1.39
C HIS A 125 7.64 -11.91 0.92
N LEU A 126 6.43 -11.87 0.36
CA LEU A 126 5.77 -10.64 -0.07
C LEU A 126 5.63 -9.67 1.11
N LEU A 127 5.13 -10.14 2.25
CA LEU A 127 4.95 -9.32 3.45
C LEU A 127 6.27 -8.70 3.94
N ASN A 128 7.37 -9.46 3.92
CA ASN A 128 8.69 -8.96 4.30
C ASN A 128 9.16 -7.80 3.40
N ILE A 129 8.91 -7.90 2.09
CA ILE A 129 9.26 -6.83 1.13
C ILE A 129 8.36 -5.62 1.36
N LEU A 130 7.04 -5.83 1.43
CA LEU A 130 6.07 -4.75 1.62
C LEU A 130 6.32 -3.99 2.92
N ASN A 131 6.63 -4.66 4.04
CA ASN A 131 6.98 -4.02 5.31
C ASN A 131 8.19 -3.08 5.19
N LYS A 132 9.23 -3.47 4.45
CA LYS A 132 10.42 -2.62 4.24
C LYS A 132 10.10 -1.33 3.49
N PHE A 133 9.18 -1.40 2.52
CA PHE A 133 8.73 -0.23 1.77
C PHE A 133 7.74 0.61 2.57
N TYR A 134 6.75 -0.03 3.19
CA TYR A 134 5.71 0.64 3.97
C TYR A 134 6.30 1.52 5.07
N ASN A 135 7.31 1.03 5.79
CA ASN A 135 7.99 1.80 6.84
C ASN A 135 8.82 2.99 6.32
N LYS A 136 9.08 3.07 5.02
CA LYS A 136 9.78 4.19 4.38
C LYS A 136 8.84 5.20 3.74
N PHE A 137 7.57 4.84 3.56
CA PHE A 137 6.60 5.77 3.00
C PHE A 137 6.19 6.80 4.04
N LEU A 138 6.13 8.05 3.60
CA LEU A 138 5.49 9.12 4.36
C LEU A 138 4.00 8.79 4.45
N LEU A 139 3.46 8.84 5.66
CA LEU A 139 2.01 8.88 5.85
C LEU A 139 1.54 10.27 5.40
N THR A 140 1.19 10.39 4.13
CA THR A 140 0.57 11.63 3.64
C THR A 140 -0.84 11.69 4.16
N CYS A 141 -1.16 12.66 5.02
CA CYS A 141 -2.55 13.02 5.27
C CYS A 141 -3.17 13.38 3.92
N HIS A 142 -4.31 12.76 3.60
CA HIS A 142 -5.20 13.30 2.58
C HIS A 142 -5.57 14.71 3.01
N THR A 143 -4.91 15.71 2.44
CA THR A 143 -5.49 17.04 2.39
C THR A 143 -6.55 16.94 1.32
N GLU A 144 -7.80 16.74 1.74
CA GLU A 144 -8.93 17.13 0.93
C GLU A 144 -8.65 18.56 0.48
N GLN A 145 -8.39 18.73 -0.82
CA GLN A 145 -8.39 20.05 -1.43
C GLN A 145 -9.81 20.58 -1.25
N ILE A 146 -10.04 21.35 -0.19
CA ILE A 146 -11.22 22.18 -0.08
C ILE A 146 -11.03 23.26 -1.15
N SER A 147 -11.59 22.97 -2.32
CA SER A 147 -11.79 23.89 -3.44
C SER A 147 -12.75 25.00 -3.07
#